data_AF-A0A3D3UXX4-F1
#
_entry.id   AF-A0A3D3UXX4-F1
#
_cell.length_a   1.000
_cell.length_b   1.000
_cell.length_c   1.000
_cell.angle_alpha   90.00
_cell.angle_beta   90.00
_cell.angle_gamma   90.00
#
_symmetry.space_group_name_H-M   'P 1'
#
loop_
_entity.id
_entity.type
_entity.pdbx_description
1 polymer ?
#
loop_
_entity_poly.entity_id
_entity_poly.type
_entity_poly.pdbx_seq_one_letter_code
_entity_poly.pdbx_strand_id
1 'polypeptide(L)'
;TYTFSVNSEGGTRLWIDGERLLNMWVSWVPTEYAGLPVFLETGIHTLRLEYYHYSNGEQHLYWTSPEMDKQIIPAGPLQPPTKANGPNPSNNAKDIKQAPLLKWAPGDKAASSQLYFGADEEAVKNADAASPEFKGSIELGAELFDPGTLEWNTTYYWRVDGVNDLDAGSPWAGIVWSFTTADFLVIDDFEDYDIGNKEIWWFWKDGLGYGPHGDEPAYPGNGTGSAVGDENTPTYMEESIIHGGSKSMPVYFDNSVAAISEVDLALGGIDLTQNGGTTLKLFFHGDIGNAADPLYVTLNGGLPVIHEDPAAAQTNKWAEWNIPLQAFVDKGVDVTNVNSIAVGIGNKTSLQPGGTGTMYYDDIGVHP
;
A
#
# COMPACT_ATOMS: atom_id res chain seq x y z
N THR A 1 -20.71 -14.32 -15.94
CA THR A 1 -19.72 -14.54 -14.86
C THR A 1 -18.82 -15.69 -15.25
N TYR A 2 -17.59 -15.67 -14.77
CA TYR A 2 -16.57 -16.67 -15.03
C TYR A 2 -16.14 -17.30 -13.71
N THR A 3 -15.84 -18.60 -13.73
CA THR A 3 -15.20 -19.29 -12.61
C THR A 3 -13.82 -19.71 -13.05
N PHE A 4 -12.80 -19.27 -12.32
CA PHE A 4 -11.42 -19.70 -12.52
C PHE A 4 -11.10 -20.88 -11.59
N SER A 5 -10.40 -21.88 -12.12
CA SER A 5 -9.88 -22.98 -11.31
C SER A 5 -8.42 -23.28 -11.64
N VAL A 6 -7.65 -23.67 -10.63
CA VAL A 6 -6.24 -24.04 -10.76
C VAL A 6 -6.07 -25.47 -10.28
N ASN A 7 -5.60 -26.35 -11.17
CA ASN A 7 -5.05 -27.64 -10.76
C ASN A 7 -3.59 -27.42 -10.36
N SER A 8 -3.28 -27.67 -9.08
CA SER A 8 -1.99 -27.38 -8.47
C SER A 8 -1.47 -28.58 -7.70
N GLU A 9 -0.23 -28.98 -7.97
CA GLU A 9 0.59 -29.80 -7.05
C GLU A 9 1.59 -28.89 -6.31
N GLY A 10 1.12 -28.30 -5.21
CA GLY A 10 1.85 -27.33 -4.41
C GLY A 10 1.00 -26.11 -4.03
N GLY A 11 1.65 -25.00 -3.71
CA GLY A 11 0.98 -23.74 -3.41
C GLY A 11 0.46 -23.04 -4.66
N THR A 12 -0.72 -22.44 -4.58
CA THR A 12 -1.28 -21.56 -5.60
C THR A 12 -2.07 -20.40 -4.99
N ARG A 13 -1.93 -19.22 -5.57
CA ARG A 13 -2.80 -18.07 -5.34
C ARG A 13 -3.13 -17.40 -6.66
N LEU A 14 -4.38 -17.03 -6.86
CA LEU A 14 -4.86 -16.41 -8.10
C LEU A 14 -5.55 -15.10 -7.78
N TRP A 15 -5.19 -14.06 -8.53
CA TRP A 15 -5.88 -12.78 -8.57
C TRP A 15 -6.32 -12.45 -9.99
N ILE A 16 -7.50 -11.84 -10.10
CA ILE A 16 -7.99 -11.18 -11.31
C ILE A 16 -8.33 -9.76 -10.93
N ASP A 17 -7.79 -8.76 -11.65
CA ASP A 17 -8.00 -7.33 -11.37
C ASP A 17 -7.70 -6.91 -9.92
N GLY A 18 -6.68 -7.54 -9.34
CA GLY A 18 -6.25 -7.30 -7.95
C GLY A 18 -7.10 -8.02 -6.90
N GLU A 19 -8.25 -8.59 -7.26
CA GLU A 19 -9.10 -9.35 -6.34
C GLU A 19 -8.60 -10.81 -6.21
N ARG A 20 -8.36 -11.26 -4.97
CA ARG A 20 -7.86 -12.61 -4.70
C ARG A 20 -8.98 -13.66 -4.81
N LEU A 21 -8.97 -14.44 -5.88
CA LEU A 21 -9.94 -15.50 -6.13
C LEU A 21 -9.58 -16.84 -5.49
N LEU A 22 -8.28 -17.14 -5.38
CA LEU A 22 -7.77 -18.37 -4.76
C LEU A 22 -6.61 -18.06 -3.82
N ASN A 23 -6.62 -18.69 -2.64
CA ASN A 23 -5.51 -18.62 -1.69
C ASN A 23 -5.27 -19.99 -1.04
N MET A 24 -4.43 -20.81 -1.67
CA MET A 24 -4.08 -22.13 -1.17
C MET A 24 -2.58 -22.38 -1.28
N TRP A 25 -1.82 -21.99 -0.26
CA TRP A 25 -0.35 -22.03 -0.34
C TRP A 25 0.29 -23.41 -0.11
N VAL A 26 -0.46 -24.39 0.41
CA VAL A 26 0.06 -25.74 0.65
C VAL A 26 -0.90 -26.78 0.09
N SER A 27 -0.43 -27.52 -0.92
CA SER A 27 -1.08 -28.74 -1.41
C SER A 27 -0.03 -29.84 -1.58
N TRP A 28 -0.27 -31.02 -1.00
CA TRP A 28 0.68 -32.15 -1.03
C TRP A 28 0.41 -33.12 -2.17
N VAL A 29 -0.71 -32.95 -2.87
CA VAL A 29 -1.15 -33.75 -4.01
C VAL A 29 -1.79 -32.84 -5.06
N PRO A 30 -1.80 -33.23 -6.35
CA PRO A 30 -2.51 -32.50 -7.39
C PRO A 30 -3.99 -32.31 -7.01
N THR A 31 -4.40 -31.08 -6.77
CA THR A 31 -5.76 -30.74 -6.36
C THR A 31 -6.25 -29.56 -7.20
N GLU A 32 -7.49 -29.64 -7.68
CA GLU A 32 -8.14 -28.52 -8.37
C GLU A 32 -8.88 -27.65 -7.36
N TYR A 33 -8.52 -26.38 -7.31
CA TYR A 33 -9.18 -25.36 -6.50
C TYR A 33 -9.93 -24.41 -7.43
N ALA A 34 -11.19 -24.11 -7.12
CA ALA A 34 -12.01 -23.18 -7.89
C ALA A 34 -12.40 -21.97 -7.03
N GLY A 35 -12.30 -20.77 -7.60
CA GLY A 35 -12.76 -19.54 -6.96
C GLY A 35 -14.28 -19.40 -7.04
N LEU A 36 -14.81 -18.38 -6.38
CA LEU A 36 -16.20 -17.96 -6.59
C LEU A 36 -16.37 -17.40 -8.02
N PRO A 37 -17.57 -17.49 -8.62
CA PRO A 37 -17.84 -16.85 -9.91
C PRO A 37 -17.62 -15.33 -9.82
N VAL A 38 -16.80 -14.79 -10.72
CA VAL A 38 -16.50 -13.35 -10.85
C VAL A 38 -17.19 -12.79 -12.10
N PHE A 39 -17.63 -11.53 -12.05
CA PHE A 39 -18.08 -10.82 -13.25
C PHE A 39 -16.88 -10.15 -13.91
N LEU A 40 -16.67 -10.41 -15.20
CA LEU A 40 -15.67 -9.74 -16.00
C LEU A 40 -16.38 -8.87 -17.03
N GLU A 41 -16.04 -7.59 -17.06
CA GLU A 41 -16.48 -6.69 -18.11
C GLU A 41 -15.84 -7.06 -19.45
N THR A 42 -16.33 -6.50 -20.56
CA THR A 42 -15.68 -6.72 -21.85
C THR A 42 -14.36 -5.94 -21.87
N GLY A 43 -13.22 -6.63 -21.90
CA GLY A 43 -11.93 -5.94 -21.92
C GLY A 43 -10.73 -6.84 -21.65
N ILE A 44 -9.61 -6.18 -21.34
CA ILE A 44 -8.38 -6.81 -20.86
C ILE A 44 -8.43 -6.79 -19.34
N HIS A 45 -8.17 -7.95 -18.73
CA HIS A 45 -8.10 -8.12 -17.29
C HIS A 45 -6.69 -8.46 -16.87
N THR A 46 -6.28 -8.02 -15.69
CA THR A 46 -5.00 -8.43 -15.11
C THR A 46 -5.16 -9.80 -14.47
N LEU A 47 -4.13 -10.65 -14.63
CA LEU A 47 -4.09 -11.98 -14.05
C LEU A 47 -2.76 -12.16 -13.35
N ARG A 48 -2.80 -12.45 -12.05
CA ARG A 48 -1.62 -12.84 -11.27
C ARG A 48 -1.84 -14.25 -10.75
N LEU A 49 -0.97 -15.17 -11.15
CA LEU A 49 -0.93 -16.53 -10.62
C LEU A 49 0.41 -16.74 -9.91
N GLU A 50 0.37 -16.81 -8.59
CA GLU A 50 1.51 -17.26 -7.80
C GLU A 50 1.42 -18.76 -7.61
N TYR A 51 2.56 -19.44 -7.67
CA TYR A 51 2.62 -20.87 -7.42
C TYR A 51 3.94 -21.25 -6.75
N TYR A 52 3.90 -22.36 -6.01
CA TYR A 52 5.05 -22.96 -5.37
C TYR A 52 4.97 -24.47 -5.56
N HIS A 53 6.06 -25.13 -5.95
CA HIS A 53 6.11 -26.59 -6.10
C HIS A 53 7.20 -27.19 -5.22
N TYR A 54 6.94 -28.39 -4.68
CA TYR A 54 7.92 -29.16 -3.90
C TYR A 54 8.72 -30.15 -4.75
N SER A 55 8.27 -30.42 -5.99
CA SER A 55 8.92 -31.34 -6.94
C SER A 55 8.54 -30.98 -8.40
N ASN A 56 8.52 -31.93 -9.33
CA ASN A 56 8.12 -31.74 -10.74
C ASN A 56 6.59 -31.51 -10.91
N GLY A 57 6.00 -30.64 -10.09
CA GLY A 57 4.56 -30.38 -10.09
C GLY A 57 4.10 -29.62 -11.33
N GLU A 58 2.90 -29.93 -11.80
CA GLU A 58 2.23 -29.22 -12.88
C GLU A 58 1.22 -28.20 -12.32
N GLN A 59 1.06 -27.09 -13.04
CA GLN A 59 0.10 -26.03 -12.73
C GLN A 59 -0.76 -25.78 -13.97
N HIS A 60 -2.08 -25.91 -13.83
CA HIS A 60 -3.01 -25.70 -14.93
C HIS A 60 -4.12 -24.75 -14.52
N LEU A 61 -4.18 -23.59 -15.19
CA LEU A 61 -5.22 -22.60 -14.99
C LEU A 61 -6.35 -22.78 -16.02
N TYR A 62 -7.55 -22.94 -15.49
CA TYR A 62 -8.78 -23.13 -16.24
C TYR A 62 -9.75 -21.97 -15.98
N TRP A 63 -10.67 -21.81 -16.91
CA TRP A 63 -11.83 -20.95 -16.79
C TRP A 63 -13.07 -21.64 -17.35
N THR A 64 -14.23 -21.29 -16.79
CA THR A 64 -15.54 -21.78 -17.24
C THR A 64 -16.57 -20.67 -17.09
N SER A 65 -17.65 -20.73 -17.87
CA SER A 65 -18.83 -19.87 -17.71
C SER A 65 -20.10 -20.69 -17.99
N PRO A 66 -21.30 -20.19 -17.68
CA PRO A 66 -22.54 -20.89 -18.02
C PRO A 66 -22.72 -21.21 -19.52
N GLU A 67 -22.02 -20.48 -20.39
CA GLU A 67 -22.09 -20.64 -21.86
C GLU A 67 -20.81 -21.24 -22.47
N MET A 68 -19.82 -21.56 -21.64
CA MET A 68 -18.51 -22.02 -22.09
C MET A 68 -18.01 -23.14 -21.18
N ASP A 69 -17.79 -24.32 -21.75
CA ASP A 69 -17.20 -25.46 -21.03
C ASP A 69 -15.84 -25.12 -20.41
N LYS A 70 -15.50 -25.79 -19.30
CA LYS A 70 -14.20 -25.64 -18.65
C LYS A 70 -13.08 -25.98 -19.64
N GLN A 71 -12.16 -25.05 -19.82
CA GLN A 71 -11.00 -25.23 -20.69
C GLN A 71 -9.77 -24.53 -20.09
N ILE A 72 -8.57 -24.92 -20.55
CA ILE A 72 -7.35 -24.15 -20.29
C ILE A 72 -7.53 -22.78 -20.93
N ILE A 73 -7.14 -21.71 -20.23
CA ILE A 73 -7.15 -20.38 -20.83
C ILE A 73 -6.15 -20.40 -22.01
N PRO A 74 -6.60 -20.19 -23.26
CA PRO A 74 -5.70 -20.29 -24.40
C PRO A 74 -4.59 -19.21 -24.33
N ALA A 75 -3.45 -19.49 -24.97
CA ALA A 75 -2.34 -18.52 -25.04
C ALA A 75 -2.74 -17.19 -25.73
N GLY A 76 -3.78 -17.20 -26.57
CA GLY A 76 -4.31 -15.99 -27.21
C GLY A 76 -4.78 -14.95 -26.16
N PRO A 77 -5.72 -15.31 -25.27
CA PRO A 77 -6.09 -14.48 -24.12
C PRO A 77 -4.97 -14.23 -23.10
N LEU A 78 -3.99 -15.12 -22.97
CA LEU A 78 -2.80 -14.94 -22.12
C LEU A 78 -1.64 -14.29 -22.91
N GLN A 79 -1.79 -13.02 -23.30
CA GLN A 79 -0.66 -12.26 -23.81
C GLN A 79 0.19 -11.75 -22.64
N PRO A 80 1.53 -11.86 -22.68
CA PRO A 80 2.39 -11.13 -21.75
C PRO A 80 2.09 -9.63 -21.87
N PRO A 81 2.22 -8.86 -20.77
CA PRO A 81 1.82 -7.45 -20.75
C PRO A 81 2.69 -6.64 -21.73
N THR A 82 2.20 -6.50 -22.96
CA THR A 82 2.73 -5.53 -23.94
C THR A 82 2.47 -4.09 -23.49
N LYS A 83 1.54 -3.91 -22.55
CA LYS A 83 1.14 -2.62 -21.99
C LYS A 83 1.83 -2.39 -20.65
N ALA A 84 1.93 -1.12 -20.28
CA ALA A 84 2.30 -0.74 -18.93
C ALA A 84 1.39 -1.45 -17.90
N ASN A 85 1.95 -1.80 -16.75
CA ASN A 85 1.28 -2.57 -15.70
C ASN A 85 1.76 -2.14 -14.31
N GLY A 86 1.19 -2.71 -13.25
CA GLY A 86 1.56 -2.38 -11.87
C GLY A 86 1.42 -0.90 -11.50
N PRO A 87 0.26 -0.26 -11.73
CA PRO A 87 0.07 1.13 -11.37
C PRO A 87 0.15 1.33 -9.86
N ASN A 88 0.82 2.40 -9.44
CA ASN A 88 0.70 3.01 -8.12
C ASN A 88 0.33 4.49 -8.32
N PRO A 89 -0.76 5.02 -7.75
CA PRO A 89 -1.79 4.31 -6.98
C PRO A 89 -2.42 3.16 -7.76
N SER A 90 -2.85 2.13 -7.03
CA SER A 90 -3.54 0.98 -7.62
C SER A 90 -4.78 1.44 -8.40
N ASN A 91 -5.13 0.70 -9.45
CA ASN A 91 -6.32 1.04 -10.24
C ASN A 91 -7.58 1.03 -9.36
N ASN A 92 -8.40 2.09 -9.45
CA ASN A 92 -9.57 2.38 -8.64
C ASN A 92 -9.28 2.61 -7.14
N ALA A 93 -8.04 2.86 -6.76
CA ALA A 93 -7.70 3.19 -5.38
C ALA A 93 -8.46 4.44 -4.91
N LYS A 94 -8.79 4.47 -3.62
CA LYS A 94 -9.49 5.57 -2.96
C LYS A 94 -8.61 6.14 -1.87
N ASP A 95 -9.02 7.29 -1.36
CA ASP A 95 -8.40 7.93 -0.21
C ASP A 95 -6.91 8.22 -0.43
N ILE A 96 -6.55 8.55 -1.68
CA ILE A 96 -5.18 8.85 -2.08
C ILE A 96 -4.77 10.25 -1.61
N LYS A 97 -3.49 10.37 -1.21
CA LYS A 97 -2.81 11.63 -0.86
C LYS A 97 -3.02 12.69 -1.94
N GLN A 98 -3.07 13.97 -1.56
CA GLN A 98 -3.28 15.07 -2.52
C GLN A 98 -2.10 15.31 -3.45
N ALA A 99 -0.89 14.83 -3.12
CA ALA A 99 0.27 14.87 -4.01
C ALA A 99 0.85 13.46 -4.20
N PRO A 100 0.14 12.54 -4.88
CA PRO A 100 0.59 11.18 -5.05
C PRO A 100 1.64 11.11 -6.15
N LEU A 101 2.66 10.25 -5.98
CA LEU A 101 3.59 9.94 -7.05
C LEU A 101 3.06 8.77 -7.87
N LEU A 102 2.82 8.98 -9.17
CA LEU A 102 2.38 7.92 -10.08
C LEU A 102 3.58 7.09 -10.51
N LYS A 103 3.50 5.76 -10.34
CA LYS A 103 4.53 4.81 -10.79
C LYS A 103 3.89 3.66 -11.57
N TRP A 104 4.64 3.10 -12.52
CA TRP A 104 4.21 1.93 -13.29
C TRP A 104 5.41 1.09 -13.70
N ALA A 105 5.15 -0.15 -14.12
CA ALA A 105 6.11 -0.95 -14.87
C ALA A 105 5.88 -0.76 -16.38
N PRO A 106 6.94 -0.58 -17.19
CA PRO A 106 6.80 -0.48 -18.64
C PRO A 106 6.31 -1.81 -19.23
N GLY A 107 5.68 -1.75 -20.41
CA GLY A 107 5.32 -2.97 -21.14
C GLY A 107 6.56 -3.66 -21.73
N ASP A 108 6.52 -4.98 -21.87
CA ASP A 108 7.70 -5.81 -22.20
C ASP A 108 8.44 -5.43 -23.52
N LYS A 109 7.74 -4.78 -24.45
CA LYS A 109 8.28 -4.33 -25.74
C LYS A 109 8.54 -2.83 -25.83
N ALA A 110 8.19 -2.07 -24.80
CA ALA A 110 8.37 -0.63 -24.78
C ALA A 110 9.86 -0.28 -24.75
N ALA A 111 10.28 0.64 -25.62
CA ALA A 111 11.58 1.31 -25.56
C ALA A 111 11.49 2.66 -24.84
N SER A 112 10.29 3.23 -24.73
CA SER A 112 9.92 4.39 -23.90
C SER A 112 8.41 4.35 -23.64
N SER A 113 7.90 5.30 -22.86
CA SER A 113 6.48 5.46 -22.56
C SER A 113 5.98 6.86 -22.91
N GLN A 114 4.69 6.99 -23.23
CA GLN A 114 3.98 8.27 -23.30
C GLN A 114 2.93 8.29 -22.20
N LEU A 115 2.97 9.31 -21.34
CA LEU A 115 2.08 9.44 -20.20
C LEU A 115 0.94 10.42 -20.50
N TYR A 116 -0.27 10.02 -20.09
CA TYR A 116 -1.49 10.82 -20.18
C TYR A 116 -2.15 10.89 -18.80
N PHE A 117 -2.56 12.08 -18.36
CA PHE A 117 -3.16 12.32 -17.05
C PHE A 117 -4.21 13.44 -17.11
N GLY A 118 -5.39 13.21 -16.51
CA GLY A 118 -6.49 14.17 -16.48
C GLY A 118 -7.65 13.75 -15.56
N ALA A 119 -8.66 14.59 -15.44
CA ALA A 119 -9.86 14.33 -14.62
C ALA A 119 -11.06 13.79 -15.43
N ASP A 120 -10.91 13.63 -16.75
CA ASP A 120 -11.94 13.08 -17.64
C ASP A 120 -11.44 11.76 -18.24
N GLU A 121 -12.13 10.67 -17.92
CA GLU A 121 -11.77 9.32 -18.35
C GLU A 121 -11.72 9.19 -19.87
N GLU A 122 -12.73 9.72 -20.58
CA GLU A 122 -12.83 9.59 -22.02
C GLU A 122 -11.82 10.49 -22.73
N ALA A 123 -11.48 11.65 -22.15
CA ALA A 123 -10.38 12.48 -22.65
C ALA A 123 -9.04 11.72 -22.56
N VAL A 124 -8.73 11.15 -21.39
CA VAL A 124 -7.49 10.36 -21.19
C VAL A 124 -7.46 9.12 -22.08
N LYS A 125 -8.59 8.42 -22.20
CA LYS A 125 -8.73 7.21 -23.02
C LYS A 125 -8.52 7.46 -24.51
N ASN A 126 -8.90 8.63 -25.00
CA ASN A 126 -8.80 8.99 -26.41
C ASN A 126 -7.62 9.92 -26.72
N ALA A 127 -6.84 10.31 -25.71
CA ALA A 127 -5.72 11.24 -25.84
C ALA A 127 -4.61 10.73 -26.78
N ASP A 128 -3.90 11.66 -27.39
CA ASP A 128 -2.69 11.49 -28.18
C ASP A 128 -1.65 12.57 -27.81
N ALA A 129 -0.47 12.56 -28.44
CA ALA A 129 0.61 13.51 -28.14
C ALA A 129 0.27 14.99 -28.39
N ALA A 130 -0.87 15.31 -29.01
CA ALA A 130 -1.37 16.68 -29.19
C ALA A 130 -2.42 17.07 -28.13
N SER A 131 -2.87 16.13 -27.31
CA SER A 131 -3.94 16.31 -26.34
C SER A 131 -3.44 16.99 -25.05
N PRO A 132 -4.26 17.79 -24.34
CA PRO A 132 -3.90 18.41 -23.05
C PRO A 132 -3.49 17.42 -21.96
N GLU A 133 -3.98 16.19 -22.05
CA GLU A 133 -3.71 15.10 -21.13
C GLU A 133 -2.27 14.60 -21.27
N PHE A 134 -1.60 14.82 -22.40
CA PHE A 134 -0.22 14.37 -22.61
C PHE A 134 0.75 15.07 -21.65
N LYS A 135 1.52 14.29 -20.89
CA LYS A 135 2.49 14.76 -19.89
C LYS A 135 3.95 14.54 -20.30
N GLY A 136 4.17 13.96 -21.48
CA GLY A 136 5.49 13.79 -22.07
C GLY A 136 5.86 12.33 -22.31
N SER A 137 7.04 12.18 -22.91
CA SER A 137 7.68 10.88 -23.10
C SER A 137 8.62 10.58 -21.92
N ILE A 138 8.59 9.34 -21.47
CA ILE A 138 9.34 8.83 -20.31
C ILE A 138 10.26 7.71 -20.79
N GLU A 139 11.55 7.83 -20.52
CA GLU A 139 12.54 6.81 -20.84
C GLU A 139 12.43 5.62 -19.88
N LEU A 140 12.89 4.44 -20.30
CA LEU A 140 12.94 3.27 -19.42
C LEU A 140 13.81 3.54 -18.18
N GLY A 141 13.34 3.10 -17.03
CA GLY A 141 13.96 3.34 -15.72
C GLY A 141 13.57 4.67 -15.07
N ALA A 142 12.73 5.49 -15.71
CA ALA A 142 12.21 6.75 -15.19
C ALA A 142 10.68 6.72 -14.99
N GLU A 143 10.09 5.55 -14.73
CA GLU A 143 8.65 5.32 -14.61
C GLU A 143 8.02 5.91 -13.34
N LEU A 144 8.12 7.23 -13.22
CA LEU A 144 7.66 8.05 -12.11
C LEU A 144 7.11 9.37 -12.66
N PHE A 145 5.95 9.80 -12.15
CA PHE A 145 5.38 11.10 -12.48
C PHE A 145 4.77 11.76 -11.24
N ASP A 146 5.13 13.03 -11.05
CA ASP A 146 4.53 13.90 -10.03
C ASP A 146 3.48 14.81 -10.69
N PRO A 147 2.17 14.59 -10.44
CA PRO A 147 1.12 15.44 -10.95
C PRO A 147 1.02 16.78 -10.20
N GLY A 148 1.79 16.97 -9.12
CA GLY A 148 1.63 18.06 -8.17
C GLY A 148 0.45 17.85 -7.22
N THR A 149 0.06 18.92 -6.53
CA THR A 149 -1.12 18.91 -5.65
C THR A 149 -2.41 18.86 -6.45
N LEU A 150 -3.27 17.90 -6.11
CA LEU A 150 -4.56 17.60 -6.73
C LEU A 150 -5.73 18.08 -5.85
N GLU A 151 -6.89 18.21 -6.47
CA GLU A 151 -8.13 18.58 -5.77
C GLU A 151 -8.58 17.47 -4.82
N TRP A 152 -9.23 17.85 -3.71
CA TRP A 152 -9.80 16.90 -2.75
C TRP A 152 -10.96 16.12 -3.36
N ASN A 153 -11.18 14.89 -2.91
CA ASN A 153 -12.32 14.05 -3.30
C ASN A 153 -12.58 14.01 -4.82
N THR A 154 -11.51 13.92 -5.61
CA THR A 154 -11.58 14.01 -7.06
C THR A 154 -10.96 12.77 -7.68
N THR A 155 -11.69 12.16 -8.62
CA THR A 155 -11.19 11.02 -9.39
C THR A 155 -10.35 11.53 -10.56
N TYR A 156 -9.13 11.00 -10.67
CA TYR A 156 -8.23 11.24 -11.79
C TYR A 156 -8.00 9.95 -12.57
N TYR A 157 -7.71 10.13 -13.85
CA TYR A 157 -7.49 9.07 -14.81
C TYR A 157 -6.13 9.25 -15.46
N TRP A 158 -5.48 8.14 -15.75
CA TRP A 158 -4.18 8.16 -16.41
C TRP A 158 -3.95 6.92 -17.25
N ARG A 159 -3.13 7.07 -18.28
CA ARG A 159 -2.82 6.02 -19.24
C ARG A 159 -1.34 6.13 -19.59
N VAL A 160 -0.67 4.99 -19.71
CA VAL A 160 0.71 4.92 -20.16
C VAL A 160 0.77 4.08 -21.42
N ASP A 161 1.16 4.71 -22.52
CA ASP A 161 1.33 4.02 -23.80
C ASP A 161 2.78 3.58 -23.97
N GLY A 162 3.00 2.33 -24.36
CA GLY A 162 4.34 1.83 -24.69
C GLY A 162 4.75 2.27 -26.09
N VAL A 163 5.98 2.75 -26.25
CA VAL A 163 6.50 3.24 -27.54
C VAL A 163 7.77 2.48 -27.91
N ASN A 164 7.86 2.02 -29.17
CA ASN A 164 9.05 1.43 -29.75
C ASN A 164 9.05 1.61 -31.28
N ASP A 165 9.89 2.53 -31.78
CA ASP A 165 9.96 2.89 -33.20
C ASP A 165 10.39 1.74 -34.14
N LEU A 166 10.91 0.64 -33.58
CA LEU A 166 11.28 -0.56 -34.34
C LEU A 166 10.10 -1.51 -34.59
N ASP A 167 8.97 -1.32 -33.92
CA ASP A 167 7.77 -2.13 -34.08
C ASP A 167 6.67 -1.32 -34.78
N ALA A 168 6.16 -1.83 -35.90
CA ALA A 168 5.12 -1.16 -36.68
C ALA A 168 3.77 -1.05 -35.94
N GLY A 169 3.58 -1.81 -34.85
CA GLY A 169 2.40 -1.72 -33.99
C GLY A 169 2.50 -0.66 -32.88
N SER A 170 3.64 0.03 -32.75
CA SER A 170 3.85 1.12 -31.78
C SER A 170 3.21 2.43 -32.28
N PRO A 171 2.67 3.29 -31.39
CA PRO A 171 2.58 3.10 -29.94
C PRO A 171 1.43 2.16 -29.53
N TRP A 172 1.65 1.40 -28.45
CA TRP A 172 0.64 0.53 -27.87
C TRP A 172 -0.10 1.24 -26.74
N ALA A 173 -1.36 1.59 -27.01
CA ALA A 173 -2.21 2.25 -26.02
C ALA A 173 -2.35 1.42 -24.73
N GLY A 174 -2.12 2.06 -23.59
CA GLY A 174 -2.20 1.46 -22.26
C GLY A 174 -3.62 1.10 -21.83
N ILE A 175 -3.74 0.64 -20.57
CA ILE A 175 -5.02 0.59 -19.86
C ILE A 175 -5.22 1.97 -19.22
N VAL A 176 -6.45 2.47 -19.18
CA VAL A 176 -6.79 3.66 -18.40
C VAL A 176 -6.97 3.23 -16.96
N TRP A 177 -6.12 3.76 -16.09
CA TRP A 177 -6.22 3.59 -14.65
C TRP A 177 -6.87 4.79 -14.00
N SER A 178 -7.49 4.59 -12.85
CA SER A 178 -8.07 5.67 -12.05
C SER A 178 -7.64 5.59 -10.59
N PHE A 179 -7.72 6.72 -9.89
CA PHE A 179 -7.69 6.78 -8.43
C PHE A 179 -8.49 8.00 -7.96
N THR A 180 -8.92 7.99 -6.70
CA THR A 180 -9.65 9.11 -6.08
C THR A 180 -8.87 9.65 -4.89
N THR A 181 -8.61 10.96 -4.90
CA THR A 181 -7.98 11.66 -3.77
C THR A 181 -8.90 11.68 -2.56
N ALA A 182 -8.33 11.63 -1.36
CA ALA A 182 -9.11 11.69 -0.12
C ALA A 182 -9.86 13.03 0.02
N ASP A 183 -10.96 13.00 0.78
CA ASP A 183 -11.66 14.18 1.29
C ASP A 183 -11.19 14.60 2.69
N PHE A 184 -10.06 14.04 3.14
CA PHE A 184 -9.41 14.26 4.42
C PHE A 184 -7.88 14.22 4.23
N LEU A 185 -7.13 14.79 5.17
CA LEU A 185 -5.68 14.79 5.08
C LEU A 185 -5.13 13.39 5.33
N VAL A 186 -4.51 12.77 4.33
CA VAL A 186 -3.76 11.52 4.51
C VAL A 186 -2.39 11.85 5.09
N ILE A 187 -2.06 11.27 6.25
CA ILE A 187 -0.71 11.33 6.82
C ILE A 187 0.13 10.20 6.26
N ASP A 188 -0.40 8.97 6.30
CA ASP A 188 0.22 7.81 5.69
C ASP A 188 -0.80 6.69 5.47
N ASP A 189 -0.81 6.14 4.27
CA ASP A 189 -1.60 4.98 3.84
C ASP A 189 -0.73 3.73 3.63
N PHE A 190 0.58 3.83 3.85
CA PHE A 190 1.56 2.75 3.79
C PHE A 190 1.75 2.05 2.44
N GLU A 191 1.14 2.56 1.37
CA GLU A 191 1.22 1.94 0.03
C GLU A 191 2.53 2.24 -0.71
N ASP A 192 3.23 3.31 -0.33
CA ASP A 192 4.40 3.86 -1.02
C ASP A 192 5.73 3.12 -0.75
N TYR A 193 5.76 2.24 0.26
CA TYR A 193 6.99 1.59 0.75
C TYR A 193 7.36 0.34 -0.07
N ASP A 194 8.66 0.14 -0.34
CA ASP A 194 9.18 -0.97 -1.13
C ASP A 194 10.67 -1.27 -0.82
N ILE A 195 11.24 -2.34 -1.41
CA ILE A 195 12.65 -2.76 -1.26
C ILE A 195 13.64 -1.94 -2.13
N GLY A 196 13.14 -0.97 -2.89
CA GLY A 196 13.82 -0.29 -3.98
C GLY A 196 14.32 1.10 -3.60
N ASN A 197 14.82 1.26 -2.39
CA ASN A 197 15.13 2.53 -1.77
C ASN A 197 13.91 3.30 -1.20
N LYS A 198 12.92 2.56 -0.71
CA LYS A 198 11.76 3.09 0.02
C LYS A 198 11.38 2.21 1.21
N GLU A 199 12.38 1.65 1.87
CA GLU A 199 12.16 0.82 3.04
C GLU A 199 11.56 1.64 4.18
N ILE A 200 10.56 1.08 4.88
CA ILE A 200 9.75 1.86 5.82
C ILE A 200 10.55 2.51 6.94
N TRP A 201 11.60 1.85 7.45
CA TRP A 201 12.46 2.37 8.52
C TRP A 201 13.26 3.62 8.11
N TRP A 202 13.32 3.95 6.82
CA TRP A 202 13.90 5.22 6.35
C TRP A 202 12.98 6.40 6.57
N PHE A 203 11.68 6.18 6.76
CA PHE A 203 10.69 7.23 6.94
C PHE A 203 10.16 7.20 8.37
N TRP A 204 9.71 6.04 8.82
CA TRP A 204 9.33 5.78 10.20
C TRP A 204 10.56 5.39 11.01
N LYS A 205 11.06 6.30 11.82
CA LYS A 205 12.26 6.09 12.64
C LYS A 205 11.92 5.23 13.85
N ASP A 206 12.71 4.20 14.10
CA ASP A 206 12.49 3.23 15.17
C ASP A 206 13.64 3.22 16.20
N GLY A 207 13.60 2.25 17.11
CA GLY A 207 14.58 2.07 18.18
C GLY A 207 15.94 1.54 17.72
N LEU A 208 15.99 0.78 16.63
CA LEU A 208 17.20 0.12 16.14
C LEU A 208 18.08 1.04 15.30
N GLY A 209 17.44 1.88 14.49
CA GLY A 209 18.13 2.68 13.49
C GLY A 209 18.70 1.86 12.34
N TYR A 210 19.50 2.52 11.50
CA TYR A 210 20.01 1.93 10.27
C TYR A 210 21.36 2.54 9.84
N GLY A 211 22.13 1.79 9.05
CA GLY A 211 23.38 2.24 8.46
C GLY A 211 23.18 3.23 7.30
N PRO A 212 24.23 3.98 6.91
CA PRO A 212 24.11 4.94 5.81
C PRO A 212 23.78 4.23 4.49
N HIS A 213 22.91 4.81 3.67
CA HIS A 213 22.48 4.24 2.38
C HIS A 213 22.05 5.35 1.43
N GLY A 214 22.33 5.19 0.14
CA GLY A 214 22.02 6.21 -0.87
C GLY A 214 22.50 7.61 -0.45
N ASP A 215 21.57 8.55 -0.41
CA ASP A 215 21.78 9.94 0.02
C ASP A 215 21.37 10.21 1.48
N GLU A 216 20.99 9.17 2.23
CA GLU A 216 20.53 9.29 3.62
C GLU A 216 21.66 8.90 4.61
N PRO A 217 21.97 9.76 5.60
CA PRO A 217 22.94 9.45 6.62
C PRO A 217 22.44 8.34 7.55
N ALA A 218 23.37 7.67 8.22
CA ALA A 218 23.05 6.69 9.25
C ALA A 218 22.17 7.31 10.35
N TYR A 219 21.19 6.55 10.81
CA TYR A 219 20.34 6.92 11.94
C TYR A 219 20.61 5.97 13.11
N PRO A 220 20.99 6.46 14.31
CA PRO A 220 21.38 5.61 15.43
C PRO A 220 20.20 4.91 16.14
N GLY A 221 18.95 5.18 15.74
CA GLY A 221 17.75 4.76 16.46
C GLY A 221 17.32 5.77 17.51
N ASN A 222 16.02 5.79 17.85
CA ASN A 222 15.48 6.61 18.94
C ASN A 222 15.68 5.98 20.33
N GLY A 223 16.34 4.81 20.39
CA GLY A 223 16.69 4.12 21.64
C GLY A 223 15.50 3.51 22.39
N THR A 224 14.34 3.41 21.74
CA THR A 224 13.16 2.70 22.26
C THR A 224 13.20 1.22 21.86
N GLY A 225 12.25 0.42 22.34
CA GLY A 225 12.17 -1.01 22.06
C GLY A 225 11.48 -1.34 20.75
N SER A 226 11.36 -0.40 19.80
CA SER A 226 10.64 -0.60 18.54
C SER A 226 11.56 -1.09 17.43
N ALA A 227 10.99 -1.90 16.54
CA ALA A 227 11.53 -2.17 15.22
C ALA A 227 10.37 -2.10 14.21
N VAL A 228 10.53 -1.31 13.14
CA VAL A 228 9.51 -1.16 12.10
C VAL A 228 9.88 -1.93 10.84
N GLY A 229 8.88 -2.52 10.19
CA GLY A 229 9.07 -3.35 9.00
C GLY A 229 9.29 -4.83 9.33
N ASP A 230 9.17 -5.69 8.31
CA ASP A 230 9.39 -7.14 8.41
C ASP A 230 10.31 -7.63 7.28
N GLU A 231 11.56 -7.93 7.62
CA GLU A 231 12.57 -8.47 6.69
C GLU A 231 12.18 -9.81 6.02
N ASN A 232 11.14 -10.49 6.50
CA ASN A 232 10.67 -11.75 5.93
C ASN A 232 9.61 -11.56 4.83
N THR A 233 9.21 -10.32 4.54
CA THR A 233 8.21 -9.99 3.52
C THR A 233 8.87 -9.44 2.26
N PRO A 234 8.23 -9.58 1.07
CA PRO A 234 8.79 -9.09 -0.18
C PRO A 234 8.98 -7.56 -0.26
N THR A 235 8.26 -6.79 0.57
CA THR A 235 8.25 -5.31 0.56
C THR A 235 8.72 -4.68 1.86
N TYR A 236 9.10 -5.50 2.85
CA TYR A 236 9.31 -5.08 4.25
C TYR A 236 8.05 -4.61 4.98
N MET A 237 6.87 -4.81 4.39
CA MET A 237 5.56 -4.41 4.91
C MET A 237 4.70 -5.63 5.18
N GLU A 238 3.65 -5.50 6.00
CA GLU A 238 2.69 -6.58 6.22
C GLU A 238 1.66 -6.62 5.08
N GLU A 239 1.57 -7.76 4.39
CA GLU A 239 0.77 -7.92 3.15
C GLU A 239 -0.44 -8.88 3.32
N SER A 240 -0.73 -9.31 4.55
CA SER A 240 -1.85 -10.21 4.87
C SER A 240 -2.78 -9.68 5.96
N ILE A 241 -2.27 -8.93 6.94
CA ILE A 241 -3.06 -8.21 7.95
C ILE A 241 -3.13 -6.75 7.51
N ILE A 242 -4.13 -6.41 6.71
CA ILE A 242 -4.29 -5.11 6.04
C ILE A 242 -5.67 -4.54 6.37
N HIS A 243 -5.78 -3.23 6.58
CA HIS A 243 -7.07 -2.55 6.73
C HIS A 243 -7.52 -1.96 5.39
N GLY A 244 -6.67 -1.13 4.79
CA GLY A 244 -6.88 -0.45 3.51
C GLY A 244 -5.77 -0.80 2.51
N GLY A 245 -6.05 -0.68 1.21
CA GLY A 245 -5.00 -0.90 0.20
C GLY A 245 -4.43 -2.34 0.17
N SER A 246 -3.11 -2.44 0.17
CA SER A 246 -2.35 -3.68 0.00
C SER A 246 -1.29 -3.94 1.07
N LYS A 247 -1.03 -2.97 1.97
CA LYS A 247 0.01 -3.05 2.99
C LYS A 247 -0.47 -2.43 4.30
N SER A 248 0.10 -2.88 5.42
CA SER A 248 0.06 -2.16 6.68
C SER A 248 1.46 -2.09 7.29
N MET A 249 1.68 -1.15 8.22
CA MET A 249 2.96 -0.99 8.92
C MET A 249 3.07 -1.97 10.09
N PRO A 250 3.99 -2.96 10.05
CA PRO A 250 4.29 -3.78 11.21
C PRO A 250 5.27 -3.07 12.15
N VAL A 251 4.98 -3.09 13.44
CA VAL A 251 5.83 -2.56 14.52
C VAL A 251 6.00 -3.62 15.58
N TYR A 252 7.19 -4.22 15.63
CA TYR A 252 7.59 -5.04 16.78
C TYR A 252 7.90 -4.12 17.96
N PHE A 253 7.45 -4.54 19.16
CA PHE A 253 7.75 -3.83 20.40
C PHE A 253 8.33 -4.76 21.46
N ASP A 254 9.36 -4.29 22.17
CA ASP A 254 9.92 -4.91 23.37
C ASP A 254 10.09 -3.89 24.49
N ASN A 255 9.02 -3.71 25.26
CA ASN A 255 8.98 -2.79 26.38
C ASN A 255 9.73 -3.32 27.62
N SER A 256 10.20 -4.57 27.57
CA SER A 256 10.98 -5.18 28.66
C SER A 256 12.45 -4.76 28.60
N VAL A 257 12.94 -4.44 27.41
CA VAL A 257 14.31 -3.95 27.14
C VAL A 257 14.38 -2.43 27.26
N ALA A 258 13.41 -1.71 26.70
CA ALA A 258 13.26 -0.26 26.84
C ALA A 258 11.84 0.03 27.29
N ALA A 259 11.60 0.89 28.29
CA ALA A 259 10.27 1.06 28.90
C ALA A 259 9.13 1.53 27.96
N ILE A 260 9.47 1.88 26.72
CA ILE A 260 8.56 2.20 25.63
C ILE A 260 9.14 1.71 24.30
N SER A 261 8.27 1.53 23.32
CA SER A 261 8.56 1.34 21.90
C SER A 261 7.85 2.43 21.11
N GLU A 262 8.56 3.15 20.26
CA GLU A 262 8.02 4.28 19.50
C GLU A 262 8.55 4.29 18.08
N VAL A 263 7.68 4.52 17.11
CA VAL A 263 8.06 4.83 15.73
C VAL A 263 7.60 6.23 15.37
N ASP A 264 8.45 7.03 14.73
CA ASP A 264 8.17 8.44 14.43
C ASP A 264 8.36 8.79 12.95
N LEU A 265 7.42 9.55 12.39
CA LEU A 265 7.43 10.05 11.02
C LEU A 265 7.60 11.57 11.03
N ALA A 266 8.53 12.05 10.20
CA ALA A 266 8.70 13.48 9.95
C ALA A 266 7.62 13.99 8.98
N LEU A 267 6.96 15.09 9.34
CA LEU A 267 5.86 15.70 8.58
C LEU A 267 6.17 17.10 8.02
N GLY A 268 7.31 17.69 8.41
CA GLY A 268 7.80 18.92 7.78
C GLY A 268 6.99 20.19 8.04
N GLY A 269 6.17 20.24 9.09
CA GLY A 269 5.42 21.43 9.48
C GLY A 269 4.02 21.52 8.86
N ILE A 270 3.35 20.38 8.72
CA ILE A 270 2.02 20.29 8.11
C ILE A 270 0.92 20.90 9.01
N ASP A 271 -0.06 21.55 8.40
CA ASP A 271 -1.27 22.01 9.07
C ASP A 271 -2.30 20.87 9.08
N LEU A 272 -2.56 20.29 10.25
CA LEU A 272 -3.53 19.21 10.41
C LEU A 272 -4.98 19.68 10.28
N THR A 273 -5.24 20.99 10.33
CA THR A 273 -6.60 21.56 10.27
C THR A 273 -7.05 21.82 8.82
N GLN A 274 -6.18 21.59 7.84
CA GLN A 274 -6.52 21.74 6.43
C GLN A 274 -7.72 20.87 6.06
N ASN A 275 -8.48 21.37 5.07
CA ASN A 275 -9.75 20.78 4.64
C ASN A 275 -10.76 20.52 5.80
N GLY A 276 -10.66 21.29 6.88
CA GLY A 276 -11.57 21.19 8.03
C GLY A 276 -11.20 20.10 9.03
N GLY A 277 -10.00 19.53 8.99
CA GLY A 277 -9.55 18.47 9.89
C GLY A 277 -9.73 18.80 11.37
N THR A 278 -10.43 17.92 12.10
CA THR A 278 -10.67 18.05 13.55
C THR A 278 -10.25 16.80 14.34
N THR A 279 -10.11 15.66 13.67
CA THR A 279 -9.89 14.36 14.32
C THR A 279 -8.77 13.60 13.61
N LEU A 280 -7.68 13.31 14.33
CA LEU A 280 -6.68 12.36 13.88
C LEU A 280 -7.27 10.95 14.03
N LYS A 281 -7.33 10.21 12.93
CA LYS A 281 -7.76 8.83 12.86
C LYS A 281 -6.57 7.96 12.49
N LEU A 282 -6.47 6.80 13.14
CA LEU A 282 -5.59 5.72 12.72
C LEU A 282 -6.28 4.38 12.97
N PHE A 283 -5.95 3.38 12.17
CA PHE A 283 -6.35 2.00 12.41
C PHE A 283 -5.20 1.22 13.02
N PHE A 284 -5.52 0.37 13.99
CA PHE A 284 -4.54 -0.48 14.63
C PHE A 284 -5.07 -1.92 14.76
N HIS A 285 -4.15 -2.87 14.76
CA HIS A 285 -4.40 -4.28 14.98
C HIS A 285 -3.28 -4.85 15.84
N GLY A 286 -3.65 -5.43 16.98
CA GLY A 286 -2.74 -6.14 17.87
C GLY A 286 -2.86 -7.65 17.73
N ASP A 287 -2.33 -8.40 18.70
CA ASP A 287 -2.52 -9.84 18.80
C ASP A 287 -2.91 -10.21 20.24
N ILE A 288 -3.75 -11.23 20.41
CA ILE A 288 -4.19 -11.65 21.74
C ILE A 288 -3.02 -12.11 22.65
N GLY A 289 -1.90 -12.51 22.06
CA GLY A 289 -0.66 -12.88 22.74
C GLY A 289 0.25 -11.70 23.08
N ASN A 290 -0.05 -10.48 22.63
CA ASN A 290 0.73 -9.30 22.97
C ASN A 290 0.66 -8.99 24.48
N ALA A 291 1.70 -8.37 25.00
CA ALA A 291 1.62 -7.72 26.31
C ALA A 291 0.58 -6.60 26.31
N ALA A 292 -0.11 -6.41 27.44
CA ALA A 292 -1.15 -5.38 27.61
C ALA A 292 -0.55 -3.99 27.90
N ASP A 293 0.45 -3.60 27.10
CA ASP A 293 1.04 -2.26 27.18
C ASP A 293 0.15 -1.24 26.43
N PRO A 294 -0.10 -0.05 27.02
CA PRO A 294 -1.03 0.91 26.44
C PRO A 294 -0.46 1.55 25.16
N LEU A 295 -1.34 1.86 24.21
CA LEU A 295 -0.98 2.61 23.01
C LEU A 295 -1.01 4.12 23.29
N TYR A 296 -0.15 4.88 22.62
CA TYR A 296 -0.17 6.33 22.65
C TYR A 296 0.24 6.96 21.31
N VAL A 297 -0.18 8.19 21.08
CA VAL A 297 0.29 9.03 19.97
C VAL A 297 0.91 10.32 20.53
N THR A 298 2.00 10.78 19.93
CA THR A 298 2.56 12.11 20.18
C THR A 298 2.68 12.90 18.88
N LEU A 299 2.57 14.22 18.99
CA LEU A 299 2.90 15.17 17.92
C LEU A 299 4.05 16.06 18.38
N ASN A 300 5.02 16.31 17.51
CA ASN A 300 6.21 17.14 17.79
C ASN A 300 6.99 16.70 19.05
N GLY A 301 6.98 15.40 19.38
CA GLY A 301 7.58 14.87 20.61
C GLY A 301 6.95 15.38 21.91
N GLY A 302 5.74 15.94 21.84
CA GLY A 302 5.00 16.48 22.98
C GLY A 302 4.45 15.41 23.94
N LEU A 303 3.57 15.82 24.86
CA LEU A 303 2.94 14.89 25.80
C LEU A 303 2.03 13.88 25.06
N PRO A 304 1.98 12.61 25.51
CA PRO A 304 1.21 11.58 24.84
C PRO A 304 -0.30 11.75 25.04
N VAL A 305 -1.06 11.48 23.97
CA VAL A 305 -2.47 11.08 24.05
C VAL A 305 -2.48 9.56 24.13
N ILE A 306 -3.01 9.02 25.23
CA ILE A 306 -3.03 7.58 25.52
C ILE A 306 -4.38 7.02 25.09
N HIS A 307 -4.39 5.84 24.47
CA HIS A 307 -5.60 5.13 24.11
C HIS A 307 -6.43 4.79 25.36
N GLU A 308 -7.75 4.98 25.29
CA GLU A 308 -8.65 4.81 26.43
C GLU A 308 -8.73 3.36 26.94
N ASP A 309 -8.60 2.39 26.03
CA ASP A 309 -8.48 0.97 26.37
C ASP A 309 -7.01 0.60 26.65
N PRO A 310 -6.64 0.26 27.90
CA PRO A 310 -5.29 -0.18 28.23
C PRO A 310 -4.93 -1.55 27.62
N ALA A 311 -5.90 -2.34 27.16
CA ALA A 311 -5.68 -3.61 26.49
C ALA A 311 -5.70 -3.51 24.96
N ALA A 312 -5.66 -2.30 24.39
CA ALA A 312 -5.74 -2.07 22.94
C ALA A 312 -4.71 -2.90 22.15
N ALA A 313 -3.49 -3.06 22.67
CA ALA A 313 -2.44 -3.88 22.05
C ALA A 313 -2.80 -5.37 21.89
N GLN A 314 -3.83 -5.85 22.59
CA GLN A 314 -4.32 -7.23 22.53
C GLN A 314 -5.53 -7.41 21.58
N THR A 315 -5.89 -6.36 20.85
CA THR A 315 -7.04 -6.37 19.94
C THR A 315 -6.69 -7.08 18.64
N ASN A 316 -7.04 -8.37 18.53
CA ASN A 316 -6.75 -9.21 17.37
C ASN A 316 -7.69 -9.00 16.16
N LYS A 317 -8.07 -7.75 15.92
CA LYS A 317 -8.86 -7.28 14.78
C LYS A 317 -8.55 -5.81 14.55
N TRP A 318 -8.84 -5.30 13.36
CA TRP A 318 -8.76 -3.87 13.11
C TRP A 318 -9.73 -3.10 14.01
N ALA A 319 -9.17 -2.11 14.69
CA ALA A 319 -9.88 -1.14 15.49
C ALA A 319 -9.51 0.27 15.04
N GLU A 320 -10.51 1.14 15.03
CA GLU A 320 -10.35 2.55 14.71
C GLU A 320 -10.08 3.34 15.98
N TRP A 321 -9.05 4.17 15.97
CA TRP A 321 -8.79 5.14 17.04
C TRP A 321 -9.01 6.56 16.55
N ASN A 322 -10.00 7.22 17.14
CA ASN A 322 -10.32 8.62 16.85
C ASN A 322 -9.80 9.52 17.97
N ILE A 323 -8.85 10.39 17.65
CA ILE A 323 -8.23 11.33 18.57
C ILE A 323 -8.62 12.76 18.15
N PRO A 324 -9.48 13.45 18.89
CA PRO A 324 -9.74 14.87 18.63
C PRO A 324 -8.44 15.66 18.67
N LEU A 325 -8.18 16.51 17.68
CA LEU A 325 -6.98 17.35 17.65
C LEU A 325 -6.86 18.24 18.90
N GLN A 326 -8.00 18.58 19.51
CA GLN A 326 -8.06 19.29 20.78
C GLN A 326 -7.28 18.57 21.91
N ALA A 327 -7.20 17.24 21.90
CA ALA A 327 -6.44 16.48 22.89
C ALA A 327 -4.94 16.78 22.85
N PHE A 328 -4.39 17.13 21.67
CA PHE A 328 -3.02 17.59 21.50
C PHE A 328 -2.87 19.08 21.84
N VAL A 329 -3.86 19.92 21.46
CA VAL A 329 -3.89 21.34 21.81
C VAL A 329 -3.90 21.55 23.32
N ASP A 330 -4.70 20.77 24.06
CA ASP A 330 -4.76 20.79 25.53
C ASP A 330 -3.42 20.41 26.18
N LYS A 331 -2.54 19.73 25.42
CA LYS A 331 -1.17 19.36 25.81
C LYS A 331 -0.11 20.34 25.29
N GLY A 332 -0.53 21.45 24.69
CA GLY A 332 0.34 22.53 24.22
C GLY A 332 0.92 22.35 22.82
N VAL A 333 0.39 21.43 22.01
CA VAL A 333 0.81 21.24 20.61
C VAL A 333 0.12 22.26 19.71
N ASP A 334 0.89 22.91 18.83
CA ASP A 334 0.36 23.66 17.69
C ASP A 334 0.03 22.71 16.54
N VAL A 335 -1.25 22.38 16.38
CA VAL A 335 -1.74 21.46 15.33
C VAL A 335 -1.76 22.07 13.93
N THR A 336 -1.46 23.37 13.80
CA THR A 336 -1.31 24.04 12.50
C THR A 336 0.11 23.99 11.94
N ASN A 337 1.06 23.46 12.72
CA ASN A 337 2.47 23.33 12.33
C ASN A 337 3.09 22.07 12.98
N VAL A 338 2.76 20.91 12.44
CA VAL A 338 3.21 19.61 12.93
C VAL A 338 4.40 19.11 12.13
N ASN A 339 5.54 18.98 12.80
CA ASN A 339 6.81 18.54 12.25
C ASN A 339 7.02 17.04 12.38
N SER A 340 6.37 16.38 13.34
CA SER A 340 6.41 14.92 13.46
C SER A 340 5.17 14.35 14.15
N ILE A 341 4.88 13.10 13.81
CA ILE A 341 3.94 12.23 14.53
C ILE A 341 4.70 10.99 15.01
N ALA A 342 4.37 10.50 16.19
CA ALA A 342 4.87 9.22 16.67
C ALA A 342 3.74 8.35 17.19
N VAL A 343 3.79 7.06 16.88
CA VAL A 343 2.90 6.03 17.40
C VAL A 343 3.74 5.14 18.31
N GLY A 344 3.26 4.92 19.54
CA GLY A 344 4.04 4.19 20.53
C GLY A 344 3.22 3.26 21.40
N ILE A 345 3.93 2.33 22.02
CA ILE A 345 3.44 1.30 22.92
C ILE A 345 4.21 1.45 24.24
N GLY A 346 3.49 1.39 25.37
CA GLY A 346 4.03 1.57 26.72
C GLY A 346 3.65 2.92 27.34
N ASN A 347 4.20 3.23 28.52
CA ASN A 347 3.86 4.45 29.25
C ASN A 347 4.97 5.51 29.16
N LYS A 348 4.84 6.45 28.21
CA LYS A 348 5.81 7.53 27.98
C LYS A 348 5.91 8.57 29.12
N THR A 349 5.04 8.49 30.15
CA THR A 349 5.09 9.40 31.31
C THR A 349 5.80 8.77 32.51
N SER A 350 5.44 7.55 32.90
CA SER A 350 6.01 6.88 34.08
C SER A 350 7.18 5.96 33.76
N LEU A 351 7.42 5.63 32.49
CA LEU A 351 8.52 4.78 31.99
C LEU A 351 8.68 3.51 32.83
N GLN A 352 7.69 2.62 32.78
CA GLN A 352 7.73 1.33 33.45
C GLN A 352 8.04 0.21 32.44
N PRO A 353 8.82 -0.83 32.83
CA PRO A 353 9.01 -1.99 31.98
C PRO A 353 7.67 -2.64 31.61
N GLY A 354 7.53 -2.98 30.34
CA GLY A 354 6.38 -3.70 29.80
C GLY A 354 6.75 -5.10 29.33
N GLY A 355 6.03 -5.60 28.34
CA GLY A 355 6.32 -6.86 27.66
C GLY A 355 6.58 -6.65 26.17
N THR A 356 6.29 -7.69 25.37
CA THR A 356 6.59 -7.69 23.94
C THR A 356 5.37 -8.02 23.11
N GLY A 357 5.46 -7.77 21.80
CA GLY A 357 4.43 -8.10 20.84
C GLY A 357 4.68 -7.48 19.47
N THR A 358 3.69 -7.60 18.59
CA THR A 358 3.69 -6.92 17.29
C THR A 358 2.35 -6.20 17.10
N MET A 359 2.42 -4.94 16.70
CA MET A 359 1.27 -4.13 16.32
C MET A 359 1.33 -3.87 14.82
N TYR A 360 0.16 -3.72 14.21
CA TYR A 360 0.01 -3.28 12.83
C TYR A 360 -0.78 -1.97 12.83
N TYR A 361 -0.36 -1.03 12.00
CA TYR A 361 -1.01 0.27 11.84
C TYR A 361 -1.31 0.53 10.37
N ASP A 362 -2.43 1.19 10.12
CA ASP A 362 -2.88 1.47 8.77
C ASP A 362 -3.72 2.75 8.73
N ASP A 363 -3.87 3.33 7.52
CA ASP A 363 -4.74 4.46 7.20
C ASP A 363 -4.71 5.61 8.25
N ILE A 364 -3.54 6.25 8.41
CA ILE A 364 -3.39 7.40 9.31
C ILE A 364 -3.80 8.67 8.57
N GLY A 365 -4.78 9.40 9.09
CA GLY A 365 -5.27 10.63 8.48
C GLY A 365 -5.99 11.57 9.44
N VAL A 366 -6.24 12.81 9.01
CA VAL A 366 -7.00 13.80 9.77
C VAL A 366 -8.30 14.14 9.06
N HIS A 367 -9.41 13.78 9.70
CA HIS A 367 -10.77 13.89 9.15
C HIS A 367 -11.52 15.10 9.73
N PRO A 368 -12.45 15.70 8.96
CA PRO A 368 -13.33 16.76 9.42
C PRO A 368 -14.23 16.42 10.61
#